data_AF-A0A956WQJ3-F1
#
_entry.id   AF-A0A956WQJ3-F1
#
_cell.length_a   1.000
_cell.length_b   1.000
_cell.length_c   1.000
_cell.angle_alpha   90.00
_cell.angle_beta   90.00
_cell.angle_gamma   90.00
#
_symmetry.space_group_name_H-M   'P 1'
#
loop_
_entity.id
_entity.type
_entity.pdbx_description
1 polymer ?
#
loop_
_entity_poly.entity_id
_entity_poly.type
_entity_poly.pdbx_seq_one_letter_code
_entity_poly.pdbx_strand_id
1 'polypeptide(L)'
;MKDGGFGGADSGVCGQDYSVVWGAAEEYRGTGIGRQMLRSGTLVGAQYREAKRARSDAEFISKLEGGLQELEKTRYWMELLGDAAIMDWSKPASLDEEADALTRILVTIVKQRKQVKG
;
A
#
# COMPACT_ATOMS: atom_id res chain seq x y z
N MET A 1 -44.43 -5.33 18.48
CA MET A 1 -43.26 -4.40 18.49
C MET A 1 -42.10 -5.23 17.97
N LYS A 2 -41.86 -5.30 16.65
CA LYS A 2 -41.25 -4.26 15.80
C LYS A 2 -39.90 -3.76 16.35
N ASP A 3 -38.76 -3.75 15.66
CA ASP A 3 -38.25 -4.18 14.34
C ASP A 3 -36.70 -4.14 14.50
N GLY A 4 -35.88 -4.99 13.89
CA GLY A 4 -35.39 -4.85 12.51
C GLY A 4 -34.01 -5.51 12.42
N GLY A 5 -33.82 -6.51 11.56
CA GLY A 5 -33.11 -6.38 10.28
C GLY A 5 -31.93 -7.37 10.32
N PHE A 6 -31.64 -8.20 9.32
CA PHE A 6 -31.93 -8.14 7.90
C PHE A 6 -32.23 -9.58 7.41
N GLY A 7 -33.35 -9.74 6.72
CA GLY A 7 -33.58 -10.89 5.85
C GLY A 7 -33.09 -10.60 4.44
N GLY A 8 -32.63 -11.64 3.75
CA GLY A 8 -32.55 -11.69 2.29
C GLY A 8 -31.13 -11.60 1.73
N ALA A 9 -30.54 -12.75 1.41
CA ALA A 9 -30.45 -13.18 0.02
C ALA A 9 -29.83 -14.58 -0.05
N ASP A 10 -30.69 -15.56 -0.31
CA ASP A 10 -30.30 -16.76 -1.02
C ASP A 10 -29.70 -16.35 -2.37
N SER A 11 -28.39 -16.44 -2.51
CA SER A 11 -27.75 -16.64 -3.81
C SER A 11 -26.82 -17.83 -3.66
N GLY A 12 -27.25 -18.97 -4.20
CA GLY A 12 -26.56 -20.23 -4.17
C GLY A 12 -25.19 -20.18 -4.84
N VAL A 13 -24.19 -19.74 -4.09
CA VAL A 13 -22.78 -20.04 -4.38
C VAL A 13 -22.37 -21.14 -3.43
N CYS A 14 -22.04 -22.28 -4.05
CA CYS A 14 -21.40 -23.46 -3.49
C CYS A 14 -20.60 -23.16 -2.21
N GLY A 15 -20.98 -23.83 -1.13
CA GLY A 15 -20.17 -23.89 0.08
C GLY A 15 -18.77 -24.37 -0.26
N GLN A 16 -17.83 -23.44 -0.29
CA GLN A 16 -16.42 -23.73 -0.08
C GLN A 16 -16.17 -23.29 1.36
N ASP A 17 -16.01 -24.29 2.21
CA ASP A 17 -15.63 -24.12 3.60
C ASP A 17 -14.18 -23.59 3.61
N TYR A 18 -14.04 -22.27 3.49
CA TYR A 18 -12.74 -21.59 3.52
C TYR A 18 -12.07 -21.67 4.89
N SER A 19 -12.66 -22.34 5.89
CA SER A 19 -12.09 -22.48 7.23
C SER A 19 -10.71 -23.15 7.24
N VAL A 20 -10.43 -24.06 6.29
CA VAL A 20 -9.11 -24.71 6.18
C VAL A 20 -8.07 -23.79 5.52
N VAL A 21 -8.48 -23.00 4.53
CA VAL A 21 -7.62 -21.99 3.87
C VAL A 21 -7.37 -20.81 4.82
N TRP A 22 -8.39 -20.43 5.59
CA TRP A 22 -8.35 -19.39 6.61
C TRP A 22 -7.56 -19.83 7.85
N GLY A 23 -7.71 -21.09 8.27
CA GLY A 23 -6.93 -21.70 9.36
C GLY A 23 -5.45 -21.83 9.03
N ALA A 24 -5.10 -22.18 7.77
CA ALA A 24 -3.72 -22.17 7.30
C ALA A 24 -3.16 -20.74 7.15
N ALA A 25 -4.00 -19.76 6.84
CA ALA A 25 -3.61 -18.35 6.79
C ALA A 25 -3.33 -17.77 8.20
N GLU A 26 -4.03 -18.23 9.24
CA GLU A 26 -3.78 -17.86 10.63
C GLU A 26 -2.48 -18.44 11.22
N GLU A 27 -1.89 -19.47 10.63
CA GLU A 27 -0.61 -20.04 11.07
C GLU A 27 0.60 -19.26 10.50
N TYR A 28 0.43 -18.56 9.38
CA TYR A 28 1.45 -17.73 8.72
C TYR A 28 1.55 -16.29 9.28
N ARG A 29 1.32 -16.07 10.58
CA ARG A 29 1.26 -14.75 11.28
C ARG A 29 2.46 -13.79 11.09
N GLY A 30 3.49 -14.16 10.30
CA GLY A 30 4.50 -13.28 9.69
C GLY A 30 4.32 -13.18 8.16
N THR A 31 3.11 -12.78 7.75
CA THR A 31 2.48 -13.02 6.44
C THR A 31 3.29 -12.48 5.27
N GLY A 32 3.33 -13.21 4.14
CA GLY A 32 4.03 -12.77 2.93
C GLY A 32 3.65 -11.35 2.51
N ILE A 33 2.40 -10.93 2.76
CA ILE A 33 1.89 -9.58 2.54
C ILE A 33 2.64 -8.54 3.39
N GLY A 34 2.79 -8.76 4.69
CA GLY A 34 3.54 -7.84 5.57
C GLY A 34 5.01 -7.70 5.13
N ARG A 35 5.61 -8.78 4.64
CA ARG A 35 6.96 -8.74 4.06
C ARG A 35 7.01 -7.93 2.75
N GLN A 36 5.99 -8.02 1.91
CA GLN A 36 5.90 -7.21 0.69
C GLN A 36 5.70 -5.73 1.01
N MET A 37 4.84 -5.40 1.97
CA MET A 37 4.64 -4.03 2.47
C MET A 37 5.95 -3.42 2.97
N LEU A 38 6.70 -4.14 3.81
CA LEU A 38 7.99 -3.67 4.32
C LEU A 38 9.01 -3.49 3.20
N ARG A 39 9.05 -4.41 2.24
CA ARG A 39 9.94 -4.33 1.09
C ARG A 39 9.63 -3.11 0.24
N SER A 40 8.38 -2.89 -0.15
CA SER A 40 8.02 -1.71 -0.95
C SER A 40 8.26 -0.42 -0.18
N GLY A 41 7.91 -0.36 1.11
CA GLY A 41 8.12 0.84 1.93
C GLY A 41 9.59 1.24 2.05
N THR A 42 10.49 0.26 2.24
CA THR A 42 11.94 0.53 2.29
C THR A 42 12.54 0.91 0.93
N LEU A 43 11.95 0.42 -0.17
CA LEU A 43 12.40 0.77 -1.52
C LEU A 43 12.12 2.24 -1.89
N VAL A 44 11.12 2.90 -1.29
CA VAL A 44 10.88 4.34 -1.47
C VAL A 44 12.13 5.14 -1.09
N GLY A 45 12.69 4.86 0.09
CA GLY A 45 13.91 5.52 0.56
C GLY A 45 15.14 5.15 -0.28
N ALA A 46 15.22 3.91 -0.79
CA ALA A 46 16.29 3.48 -1.68
C ALA A 46 16.26 4.25 -3.00
N GLN A 47 15.09 4.33 -3.65
CA GLN A 47 14.87 5.10 -4.87
C GLN A 47 15.21 6.59 -4.68
N TYR A 48 14.80 7.19 -3.56
CA TYR A 48 15.16 8.57 -3.24
C TYR A 48 16.68 8.76 -3.07
N ARG A 49 17.38 7.81 -2.43
CA ARG A 49 18.85 7.85 -2.31
C ARG A 49 19.55 7.70 -3.65
N GLU A 50 19.01 6.88 -4.56
CA GLU A 50 19.51 6.75 -5.92
C GLU A 50 19.26 8.02 -6.74
N ALA A 51 18.09 8.63 -6.61
CA ALA A 51 17.77 9.91 -7.25
C ALA A 51 18.80 10.99 -6.87
N LYS A 52 19.20 11.06 -5.59
CA LYS A 52 20.24 12.01 -5.12
C LYS A 52 21.62 11.83 -5.79
N ARG A 53 21.87 10.72 -6.46
CA ARG A 53 23.11 10.44 -7.22
C ARG A 53 22.89 10.41 -8.74
N ALA A 54 21.71 10.81 -9.21
CA ALA A 54 21.39 10.85 -10.62
C ALA A 54 22.34 11.80 -11.38
N ARG A 55 22.68 11.42 -12.60
CA ARG A 55 23.61 12.16 -13.48
C ARG A 55 22.88 13.04 -14.49
N SER A 56 21.55 12.99 -14.50
CA SER A 56 20.70 13.83 -15.33
C SER A 56 19.35 14.04 -14.65
N ASP A 57 18.64 15.10 -15.06
CA ASP A 57 17.28 15.35 -14.58
C ASP A 57 16.31 14.23 -14.98
N ALA A 58 16.51 13.61 -16.15
CA ALA A 58 15.72 12.46 -16.59
C ALA A 58 15.91 11.25 -15.65
N GLU A 59 17.16 10.94 -15.28
CA GLU A 59 17.47 9.87 -14.32
C GLU A 59 16.91 10.20 -12.93
N PHE A 60 17.05 11.46 -12.48
CA PHE A 60 16.50 11.92 -11.21
C PHE A 60 14.98 11.72 -11.15
N ILE A 61 14.26 12.18 -12.17
CA ILE A 61 12.81 12.02 -12.29
C ILE A 61 12.43 10.54 -12.31
N SER A 62 13.11 9.72 -13.11
CA SER A 62 12.82 8.29 -13.22
C SER A 62 12.95 7.56 -11.87
N LYS A 63 13.97 7.90 -11.08
CA LYS A 63 14.14 7.33 -9.74
C LYS A 63 13.05 7.76 -8.76
N LEU A 64 12.65 9.04 -8.77
CA LEU A 64 11.54 9.51 -7.94
C LEU A 64 10.20 8.89 -8.36
N GLU A 65 9.95 8.72 -9.65
CA GLU A 65 8.77 8.01 -10.16
C GLU A 65 8.78 6.53 -9.74
N GLY A 66 9.95 5.89 -9.70
CA GLY A 66 10.10 4.57 -9.09
C GLY A 66 9.78 4.57 -7.59
N GLY A 67 10.15 5.61 -6.84
CA GLY A 67 9.76 5.77 -5.43
C GLY A 67 8.24 5.92 -5.25
N LEU A 68 7.58 6.67 -6.13
CA LEU A 68 6.12 6.80 -6.15
C LEU A 68 5.43 5.44 -6.40
N GLN A 69 5.93 4.64 -7.34
CA GLN A 69 5.39 3.29 -7.59
C GLN A 69 5.51 2.38 -6.36
N GLU A 70 6.59 2.50 -5.58
CA GLU A 70 6.78 1.72 -4.35
C GLU A 70 5.89 2.23 -3.20
N LEU A 71 5.59 3.53 -3.13
CA LEU A 71 4.58 4.06 -2.20
C LEU A 71 3.19 3.50 -2.50
N GLU A 72 2.77 3.50 -3.76
CA GLU A 72 1.48 2.92 -4.19
C GLU A 72 1.38 1.43 -3.82
N LYS A 73 2.43 0.65 -4.07
CA LYS A 73 2.48 -0.76 -3.62
C LYS A 73 2.37 -0.89 -2.11
N THR A 74 3.02 0.01 -1.36
CA THR A 74 2.99 -0.03 0.11
C THR A 74 1.57 0.21 0.61
N ARG A 75 0.87 1.21 0.06
CA ARG A 75 -0.53 1.50 0.40
C ARG A 75 -1.46 0.33 0.03
N TYR A 76 -1.29 -0.25 -1.15
CA TYR A 76 -2.03 -1.46 -1.55
C TYR A 76 -1.87 -2.62 -0.56
N TRP A 77 -0.65 -2.86 -0.06
CA TRP A 77 -0.45 -3.90 0.95
C TRP A 77 -1.05 -3.54 2.31
N MET A 78 -1.05 -2.26 2.69
CA MET A 78 -1.73 -1.80 3.91
C MET A 78 -3.25 -2.02 3.82
N GLU A 79 -3.86 -1.68 2.69
CA GLU A 79 -5.28 -1.94 2.40
C GLU A 79 -5.62 -3.43 2.59
N LEU A 80 -4.85 -4.32 1.96
CA LEU A 80 -5.06 -5.77 2.08
C LEU A 80 -4.89 -6.30 3.52
N LEU A 81 -3.91 -5.79 4.26
CA LEU A 81 -3.72 -6.18 5.67
C LEU A 81 -4.87 -5.71 6.55
N GLY A 82 -5.44 -4.56 6.22
CA GLY A 82 -6.61 -4.01 6.86
C GLY A 82 -7.89 -4.78 6.57
N ASP A 83 -8.14 -5.10 5.28
CA ASP A 83 -9.30 -5.89 4.85
C ASP A 83 -9.30 -7.30 5.45
N ALA A 84 -8.10 -7.87 5.62
CA ALA A 84 -7.91 -9.16 6.29
C ALA A 84 -8.01 -9.09 7.82
N ALA A 85 -8.27 -7.92 8.40
CA ALA A 85 -8.26 -7.65 9.85
C ALA A 85 -6.96 -8.09 10.55
N ILE A 86 -5.84 -8.14 9.82
CA ILE A 86 -4.51 -8.48 10.33
C ILE A 86 -3.86 -7.25 10.99
N MET A 87 -4.13 -6.06 10.44
CA MET A 87 -3.69 -4.78 10.98
C MET A 87 -4.90 -4.01 11.50
N ASP A 88 -4.89 -3.66 12.79
CA ASP A 88 -5.92 -2.79 13.37
C ASP A 88 -5.76 -1.37 12.81
N TRP A 89 -6.83 -0.84 12.21
CA TRP A 89 -6.86 0.46 11.56
C TRP A 89 -6.67 1.68 12.48
N SER A 90 -6.69 1.47 13.80
CA SER A 90 -6.36 2.52 14.79
C SER A 90 -4.93 3.09 14.65
N LYS A 91 -4.00 2.33 14.06
CA LYS A 91 -2.61 2.74 13.73
C LYS A 91 -2.36 3.20 12.28
N PRO A 92 -2.84 2.52 11.22
CA PRO A 92 -2.55 2.89 9.84
C PRO A 92 -3.19 4.18 9.36
N ALA A 93 -4.14 4.79 10.09
CA ALA A 93 -4.53 6.17 9.79
C ALA A 93 -3.29 7.10 9.75
N SER A 94 -2.32 6.93 10.65
CA SER A 94 -1.08 7.73 10.61
C SER A 94 -0.08 7.30 9.53
N LEU A 95 -0.06 6.01 9.14
CA LEU A 95 0.85 5.51 8.11
C LEU A 95 0.37 5.79 6.69
N ASP A 96 -0.94 5.71 6.44
CA ASP A 96 -1.53 6.10 5.16
C ASP A 96 -1.39 7.62 4.96
N GLU A 97 -1.62 8.41 6.02
CA GLU A 97 -1.36 9.85 6.00
C GLU A 97 0.11 10.17 5.71
N GLU A 98 1.06 9.44 6.31
CA GLU A 98 2.49 9.60 6.03
C GLU A 98 2.82 9.20 4.58
N ALA A 99 2.28 8.08 4.09
CA ALA A 99 2.48 7.64 2.71
C ALA A 99 1.93 8.67 1.72
N ASP A 100 0.76 9.25 1.99
CA ASP A 100 0.16 10.29 1.17
C ASP A 100 0.98 11.60 1.22
N ALA A 101 1.48 11.98 2.40
CA ALA A 101 2.40 13.11 2.53
C ALA A 101 3.69 12.90 1.72
N LEU A 102 4.28 11.71 1.76
CA LEU A 102 5.44 11.36 0.95
C LEU A 102 5.11 11.42 -0.55
N THR A 103 3.95 10.91 -0.97
CA THR A 103 3.48 11.00 -2.36
C THR A 103 3.40 12.45 -2.81
N ARG A 104 2.77 13.34 -2.02
CA ARG A 104 2.67 14.78 -2.33
C ARG A 104 4.05 15.43 -2.45
N ILE A 105 4.98 15.10 -1.56
CA ILE A 105 6.37 15.61 -1.60
C ILE A 105 7.06 15.17 -2.89
N LEU A 106 7.07 13.87 -3.20
CA LEU A 106 7.74 13.32 -4.37
C LEU A 106 7.13 13.86 -5.68
N VAL A 107 5.80 13.92 -5.78
CA VAL A 107 5.09 14.52 -6.93
C VAL A 107 5.47 15.98 -7.11
N THR A 108 5.55 16.75 -6.02
CA THR A 108 5.93 18.17 -6.08
C THR A 108 7.35 18.33 -6.62
N ILE A 109 8.30 17.52 -6.13
CA ILE A 109 9.69 17.54 -6.59
C ILE A 109 9.77 17.19 -8.09
N VAL A 110 9.06 16.14 -8.54
CA VAL A 110 9.02 15.74 -9.95
C VAL A 110 8.44 16.84 -10.83
N LYS A 111 7.32 17.46 -10.42
CA LYS A 111 6.68 18.56 -11.16
C LYS A 111 7.61 19.76 -11.28
N GLN A 112 8.24 20.18 -10.18
CA GLN A 112 9.21 21.28 -10.19
C GLN A 112 10.38 20.98 -11.12
N ARG A 113 10.94 19.76 -11.05
CA ARG A 113 12.07 19.39 -11.90
C ARG A 113 11.71 19.36 -13.39
N LYS A 114 10.51 18.92 -13.76
CA LYS A 114 10.02 18.95 -15.15
C LYS A 114 9.82 20.38 -15.69
N GLN A 115 9.58 21.36 -14.82
CA GLN A 115 9.40 22.76 -15.20
C GLN A 115 10.73 23.52 -15.41
N VAL A 116 11.85 23.02 -14.88
CA VAL A 116 13.18 23.57 -15.15
C VAL A 116 13.64 23.14 -16.56
N LYS A 117 13.00 23.71 -17.57
CA LYS A 117 13.51 23.77 -18.94
C LYS A 117 13.66 25.25 -19.29
N GLY A 118 14.79 25.82 -18.88
CA GLY A 118 15.24 27.16 -19.24
C GLY A 118 16.60 27.03 -19.88
#